data_AF-A0A8T8WC72-F1
#
_entry.id   AF-A0A8T8WC72-F1
#
_cell.length_a   1.000
_cell.length_b   1.000
_cell.length_c   1.000
_cell.angle_alpha   90.00
_cell.angle_beta   90.00
_cell.angle_gamma   90.00
#
_symmetry.space_group_name_H-M   'P 1'
#
loop_
_entity.id
_entity.type
_entity.pdbx_description
1 polymer ?
#
loop_
_entity_poly.entity_id
_entity_poly.type
_entity_poly.pdbx_seq_one_letter_code
_entity_poly.pdbx_strand_id
1 'polypeptide(L)'
;MTPSPGDRVRVERAGVTDEGVLMPSSDEEHLVLKLEGGYNVGVDRADAAVEVLERGAREVGEDEDAEDDASEVAFDDDLPTVALISTGGTIASTVDYRTGAVTAQFDAEDVLRAVPDLAGRANYRGRVVANILSENMDPAIWTDLAEAVYEEIAAGADGVVVMHGTDTMQYSASALSFMLDTPVPVVFTGSQRSADRPSSDNVMNAVCAVEAAKSDCAEVMVCMHGTPSDDYCALHRGTRVRKNHTSRRDAFETVGAEPLGRVDYGTDESDIAVSFGEGKTYARRGDAGLALASDLVEDVELVKFTPGMDPAALDYLDGKSGVVIEGTGLGHVHTDLIPRFEDLVDDGATVVMTSQCLEGRVCDRVYDTGRDLLDAGIVEAGDTLPGTAKVKLMWALANAAGPEDAMGRDLAGELTEESTPWV
;
A
#
# COMPACT_ATOMS: atom_id res chain seq x y z
N MET A 1 9.84 7.70 -45.43
CA MET A 1 8.89 6.92 -44.59
C MET A 1 9.07 7.38 -43.16
N THR A 2 8.01 7.46 -42.38
CA THR A 2 8.08 7.96 -41.00
C THR A 2 8.85 6.96 -40.13
N PRO A 3 9.87 7.40 -39.36
CA PRO A 3 10.56 6.56 -38.37
C PRO A 3 9.62 6.14 -37.24
N SER A 4 9.81 4.94 -36.70
CA SER A 4 9.14 4.42 -35.50
C SER A 4 10.11 4.23 -34.33
N PRO A 5 9.66 4.32 -33.06
CA PRO A 5 10.47 3.90 -31.92
C PRO A 5 11.07 2.51 -32.16
N GLY A 6 12.35 2.34 -31.86
CA GLY A 6 13.11 1.11 -32.13
C GLY A 6 13.89 1.10 -33.44
N ASP A 7 13.59 2.02 -34.37
CA ASP A 7 14.41 2.20 -35.57
C ASP A 7 15.77 2.83 -35.22
N ARG A 8 16.83 2.35 -35.85
CA ARG A 8 18.12 3.06 -35.83
C ARG A 8 18.09 4.14 -36.89
N VAL A 9 18.29 5.39 -36.46
CA VAL A 9 18.16 6.58 -37.29
C VAL A 9 19.44 7.42 -37.23
N ARG A 10 19.72 8.12 -38.33
CA ARG A 10 20.64 9.24 -38.40
C ARG A 10 19.81 10.52 -38.41
N VAL A 11 20.13 11.45 -37.54
CA VAL A 11 19.45 12.73 -37.41
C VAL A 11 20.46 13.85 -37.62
N GLU A 12 20.22 14.68 -38.63
CA GLU A 12 21.03 15.86 -38.93
C GLU A 12 20.29 17.13 -38.51
N ARG A 13 20.93 17.97 -37.70
CA ARG A 13 20.42 19.28 -37.27
C ARG A 13 21.57 20.28 -37.15
N ALA A 14 21.39 21.50 -37.65
CA ALA A 14 22.36 22.60 -37.47
C ALA A 14 23.86 22.25 -37.72
N GLY A 15 24.14 21.33 -38.65
CA GLY A 15 25.50 20.87 -38.97
C GLY A 15 26.08 19.81 -38.01
N VAL A 16 25.26 19.28 -37.10
CA VAL A 16 25.56 18.14 -36.21
C VAL A 16 24.79 16.93 -36.70
N THR A 17 25.46 15.78 -36.75
CA THR A 17 24.88 14.49 -37.10
C THR A 17 24.93 13.58 -35.89
N ASP A 18 23.75 13.18 -35.41
CA ASP A 18 23.58 12.23 -34.32
C ASP A 18 23.08 10.90 -34.92
N GLU A 19 23.68 9.77 -34.51
CA GLU A 19 23.20 8.44 -34.86
C GLU A 19 22.81 7.68 -33.59
N GLY A 20 21.63 7.06 -33.60
CA GLY A 20 21.13 6.36 -32.44
C GLY A 20 19.84 5.60 -32.72
N VAL A 21 19.31 4.95 -31.69
CA VAL A 21 17.99 4.32 -31.74
C VAL A 21 16.94 5.36 -31.37
N LEU A 22 15.87 5.46 -32.15
CA LEU A 22 14.75 6.33 -31.84
C LEU A 22 13.99 5.75 -30.64
N MET A 23 13.85 6.53 -29.59
CA MET A 23 13.15 6.18 -28.36
C MET A 23 11.74 6.76 -28.35
N PRO A 24 10.82 6.23 -27.52
CA PRO A 24 9.55 6.89 -27.26
C PRO A 24 9.78 8.33 -26.77
N SER A 25 8.99 9.26 -27.29
CA SER A 25 9.00 10.66 -26.86
C SER A 25 7.72 10.96 -26.10
N SER A 26 7.80 11.88 -25.13
CA SER A 26 6.65 12.40 -24.39
C SER A 26 5.77 13.36 -25.19
N ASP A 27 6.27 13.85 -26.33
CA ASP A 27 5.57 14.76 -27.22
C ASP A 27 5.95 14.53 -28.70
N GLU A 28 5.17 15.10 -29.62
CA GLU A 28 5.36 14.93 -31.06
C GLU A 28 6.40 15.88 -31.67
N GLU A 29 6.79 16.92 -30.92
CA GLU A 29 7.68 18.01 -31.36
C GLU A 29 9.17 17.61 -31.24
N HIS A 30 9.49 16.69 -30.34
CA HIS A 30 10.86 16.25 -30.10
C HIS A 30 11.06 14.77 -30.45
N LEU A 31 12.18 14.49 -31.10
CA LEU A 31 12.74 13.16 -31.26
C LEU A 31 13.66 12.88 -30.08
N VAL A 32 13.55 11.70 -29.46
CA VAL A 32 14.51 11.24 -28.45
C VAL A 32 15.39 10.16 -29.08
N LEU A 33 16.69 10.40 -29.17
CA LEU A 33 17.64 9.40 -29.66
C LEU A 33 18.49 8.85 -28.53
N LYS A 34 18.63 7.53 -28.45
CA LYS A 34 19.64 6.88 -27.63
C LYS A 34 20.89 6.65 -28.47
N LEU A 35 21.93 7.42 -28.17
CA LEU A 35 23.23 7.35 -28.84
C LEU A 35 23.97 6.06 -28.49
N GLU A 36 24.98 5.69 -29.29
CA GLU A 36 25.83 4.51 -29.02
C GLU A 36 26.51 4.56 -27.64
N GLY A 37 26.86 5.76 -27.16
CA GLY A 37 27.40 5.98 -25.81
C GLY A 37 26.39 5.83 -24.67
N GLY A 38 25.13 5.49 -24.96
CA GLY A 38 24.07 5.25 -23.97
C GLY A 38 23.28 6.48 -23.52
N TYR A 39 23.72 7.68 -23.88
CA TYR A 39 23.01 8.93 -23.57
C TYR A 39 21.77 9.11 -24.45
N ASN A 40 20.69 9.63 -23.86
CA ASN A 40 19.53 10.11 -24.58
C ASN A 40 19.70 11.59 -24.94
N VAL A 41 19.41 11.96 -26.19
CA VAL A 41 19.39 13.35 -26.66
C VAL A 41 18.03 13.70 -27.23
N GLY A 42 17.52 14.88 -26.84
CA GLY A 42 16.31 15.47 -27.41
C GLY A 42 16.66 16.34 -28.62
N VAL A 43 15.95 16.13 -29.72
CA VAL A 43 16.14 16.87 -30.97
C VAL A 43 14.79 17.44 -31.42
N ASP A 44 14.73 18.75 -31.65
CA ASP A 44 13.56 19.38 -32.25
C ASP A 44 13.32 18.81 -33.65
N ARG A 45 12.13 18.26 -33.86
CA ARG A 45 11.74 17.57 -35.08
C ARG A 45 11.58 18.52 -36.26
N ALA A 46 11.27 19.80 -36.02
CA ALA A 46 11.10 20.80 -37.08
C ALA A 46 12.41 21.14 -37.79
N ASP A 47 13.53 21.07 -37.06
CA ASP A 47 14.87 21.44 -37.54
C ASP A 47 15.74 20.22 -37.90
N ALA A 48 15.14 19.02 -37.92
CA ALA A 48 15.85 17.75 -38.05
C ALA A 48 15.53 17.03 -39.37
N ALA A 49 16.58 16.64 -40.10
CA ALA A 49 16.47 15.67 -41.18
C ALA A 49 16.73 14.26 -40.62
N VAL A 50 15.74 13.37 -40.74
CA VAL A 50 15.83 11.99 -40.22
C VAL A 50 15.96 10.99 -41.35
N GLU A 51 17.03 10.21 -41.32
CA GLU A 51 17.28 9.06 -42.19
C GLU A 51 17.16 7.78 -41.37
N VAL A 52 16.29 6.84 -41.79
CA VAL A 52 16.20 5.52 -41.17
C VAL A 52 17.31 4.65 -41.74
N LEU A 53 18.27 4.25 -40.89
CA LEU A 53 19.39 3.40 -41.26
C LEU A 53 19.00 1.91 -41.20
N GLU A 54 18.23 1.54 -40.18
CA GLU A 54 17.78 0.16 -39.94
C GLU A 54 16.44 0.18 -39.21
N ARG A 55 15.50 -0.66 -39.65
CA ARG A 55 14.17 -0.78 -39.03
C ARG A 55 14.11 -1.90 -38.04
N GLY A 56 13.42 -1.67 -36.92
CA GLY A 56 13.34 -2.67 -35.86
C GLY A 56 14.73 -3.12 -35.42
N ALA A 57 15.72 -2.21 -35.50
CA ALA A 57 17.04 -2.43 -34.91
C ALA A 57 16.92 -2.72 -33.41
N ARG A 58 15.78 -2.34 -32.84
CA ARG A 58 15.29 -2.74 -31.54
C ARG A 58 13.78 -2.94 -31.56
N GLU A 59 13.29 -3.97 -30.89
CA GLU A 59 11.91 -4.00 -30.43
C GLU A 59 11.79 -3.03 -29.25
N VAL A 60 10.77 -2.18 -29.29
CA VAL A 60 10.46 -1.22 -28.22
C VAL A 60 9.04 -1.57 -27.79
N GLY A 61 8.97 -2.37 -26.73
CA GLY A 61 7.74 -3.01 -26.27
C GLY A 61 7.69 -4.47 -26.71
N GLU A 62 7.63 -5.36 -25.72
CA GLU A 62 7.64 -6.84 -25.79
C GLU A 62 9.03 -7.47 -25.86
N ASP A 63 9.28 -8.38 -24.91
CA ASP A 63 10.54 -9.06 -24.63
C ASP A 63 10.79 -10.20 -25.63
N GLU A 64 11.96 -10.23 -26.27
CA GLU A 64 12.46 -11.40 -27.03
C GLU A 64 13.69 -12.09 -26.39
N ASP A 65 14.11 -11.72 -25.17
CA ASP A 65 15.24 -12.39 -24.48
C ASP A 65 14.80 -13.12 -23.18
N ALA A 66 13.56 -13.61 -23.12
CA ALA A 66 13.19 -14.68 -22.20
C ALA A 66 13.61 -16.01 -22.82
N GLU A 67 14.88 -16.38 -22.70
CA GLU A 67 15.22 -17.80 -22.81
C GLU A 67 14.35 -18.55 -21.78
N ASP A 68 13.52 -19.47 -22.31
CA ASP A 68 12.72 -20.51 -21.64
C ASP A 68 13.59 -21.42 -20.73
N ASP A 69 14.35 -20.85 -19.80
CA ASP A 69 14.68 -21.58 -18.58
C ASP A 69 13.48 -21.40 -17.65
N ALA A 70 12.42 -22.15 -17.95
CA ALA A 70 11.35 -22.44 -17.02
C ALA A 70 11.99 -23.08 -15.79
N SER A 71 12.30 -22.25 -14.80
CA SER A 71 12.77 -22.71 -13.50
C SER A 71 11.54 -23.23 -12.79
N GLU A 72 11.10 -24.45 -13.11
CA GLU A 72 10.04 -25.12 -12.37
C GLU A 72 10.35 -25.01 -10.87
N VAL A 73 9.56 -24.20 -10.16
CA VAL A 73 9.67 -24.05 -8.70
C VAL A 73 9.27 -25.39 -8.10
N ALA A 74 10.27 -26.23 -7.81
CA ALA A 74 10.06 -27.50 -7.15
C ALA A 74 9.64 -27.22 -5.70
N PHE A 75 8.45 -27.67 -5.32
CA PHE A 75 7.99 -27.57 -3.94
C PHE A 75 8.77 -28.56 -3.08
N ASP A 76 9.30 -28.07 -1.96
CA ASP A 76 9.92 -28.87 -0.92
C ASP A 76 8.91 -29.08 0.21
N ASP A 77 8.57 -30.34 0.51
CA ASP A 77 7.59 -30.69 1.56
C ASP A 77 8.03 -30.21 2.96
N ASP A 78 9.32 -29.92 3.16
CA ASP A 78 9.86 -29.41 4.43
C ASP A 78 9.78 -27.87 4.57
N LEU A 79 9.37 -27.16 3.51
CA LEU A 79 9.25 -25.69 3.49
C LEU A 79 7.78 -25.22 3.61
N PRO A 80 7.52 -24.11 4.33
CA PRO A 80 6.19 -23.51 4.38
C PRO A 80 5.80 -22.95 3.01
N THR A 81 4.50 -22.94 2.71
CA THR A 81 3.96 -22.32 1.49
C THR A 81 3.57 -20.87 1.76
N VAL A 82 4.17 -19.93 1.02
CA VAL A 82 3.86 -18.50 1.08
C VAL A 82 3.23 -18.05 -0.24
N ALA A 83 2.03 -17.49 -0.18
CA ALA A 83 1.40 -16.87 -1.34
C ALA A 83 1.93 -15.43 -1.51
N LEU A 84 2.37 -15.10 -2.73
CA LEU A 84 2.82 -13.77 -3.14
C LEU A 84 1.72 -13.15 -3.99
N ILE A 85 0.98 -12.21 -3.40
CA ILE A 85 -0.14 -11.53 -4.05
C ILE A 85 0.31 -10.14 -4.51
N SER A 86 0.19 -9.86 -5.79
CA SER A 86 0.50 -8.54 -6.36
C SER A 86 -0.78 -7.73 -6.62
N THR A 87 -0.75 -6.46 -6.22
CA THR A 87 -1.77 -5.44 -6.54
C THR A 87 -1.20 -4.34 -7.45
N GLY A 88 0.01 -4.56 -7.96
CA GLY A 88 0.88 -3.54 -8.54
C GLY A 88 1.98 -3.13 -7.57
N GLY A 89 2.61 -1.99 -7.83
CA GLY A 89 3.74 -1.52 -7.05
C GLY A 89 5.09 -2.04 -7.56
N THR A 90 6.13 -1.24 -7.33
CA THR A 90 7.43 -1.39 -7.98
C THR A 90 8.33 -2.47 -7.41
N ILE A 91 7.88 -3.26 -6.42
CA ILE A 91 8.78 -4.16 -5.66
C ILE A 91 9.37 -5.27 -6.54
N ALA A 92 8.62 -5.70 -7.56
CA ALA A 92 9.04 -6.66 -8.58
C ALA A 92 8.98 -6.02 -9.98
N SER A 93 9.60 -4.85 -10.15
CA SER A 93 9.77 -4.26 -11.49
C SER A 93 11.20 -4.43 -12.00
N THR A 94 11.36 -4.77 -13.27
CA THR A 94 12.67 -4.88 -13.93
C THR A 94 12.86 -3.73 -14.90
N VAL A 95 14.08 -3.18 -14.96
CA VAL A 95 14.45 -2.23 -16.02
C VAL A 95 15.20 -2.95 -17.11
N ASP A 96 14.68 -2.83 -18.32
CA ASP A 96 15.44 -3.11 -19.51
C ASP A 96 16.43 -1.95 -19.74
N TYR A 97 17.71 -2.15 -19.42
CA TYR A 97 18.76 -1.14 -19.65
C TYR A 97 18.99 -0.82 -21.14
N ARG A 98 18.58 -1.74 -22.02
CA ARG A 98 18.61 -1.55 -23.46
C ARG A 98 17.53 -0.51 -23.82
N THR A 99 16.25 -0.71 -23.52
CA THR A 99 15.18 0.25 -23.89
C THR A 99 14.97 1.40 -22.89
N GLY A 100 15.39 1.25 -21.64
CA GLY A 100 15.01 2.13 -20.52
C GLY A 100 13.58 1.91 -20.02
N ALA A 101 12.87 0.89 -20.52
CA ALA A 101 11.52 0.56 -20.07
C ALA A 101 11.54 -0.16 -18.72
N VAL A 102 10.49 0.05 -17.92
CA VAL A 102 10.24 -0.64 -16.65
C VAL A 102 9.04 -1.56 -16.87
N THR A 103 9.22 -2.87 -16.68
CA THR A 103 8.13 -3.87 -16.74
C THR A 103 7.81 -4.40 -15.35
N ALA A 104 6.51 -4.56 -15.06
CA ALA A 104 6.04 -5.21 -13.85
C ALA A 104 5.98 -6.73 -14.07
N GLN A 105 6.36 -7.49 -13.06
CA GLN A 105 6.43 -8.95 -13.06
C GLN A 105 5.15 -9.59 -12.49
N PHE A 106 4.73 -10.75 -13.02
CA PHE A 106 3.36 -11.25 -12.84
C PHE A 106 3.24 -12.62 -12.16
N ASP A 107 4.26 -13.47 -12.15
CA ASP A 107 4.21 -14.75 -11.46
C ASP A 107 5.30 -14.90 -10.36
N ALA A 108 5.27 -16.03 -9.64
CA ALA A 108 6.24 -16.27 -8.58
C ALA A 108 7.68 -16.39 -9.12
N GLU A 109 7.86 -16.91 -10.33
CA GLU A 109 9.17 -17.05 -10.96
C GLU A 109 9.77 -15.69 -11.26
N ASP A 110 8.95 -14.76 -11.75
CA ASP A 110 9.37 -13.40 -12.00
C ASP A 110 9.78 -12.66 -10.71
N VAL A 111 9.05 -12.86 -9.61
CA VAL A 111 9.41 -12.30 -8.30
C VAL A 111 10.73 -12.89 -7.81
N LEU A 112 10.93 -14.20 -7.94
CA LEU A 112 12.20 -14.86 -7.58
C LEU A 112 13.35 -14.38 -8.47
N ARG A 113 13.10 -14.06 -9.74
CA ARG A 113 14.09 -13.47 -10.64
C ARG A 113 14.46 -12.05 -10.22
N ALA A 114 13.47 -11.28 -9.77
CA ALA A 114 13.67 -9.91 -9.28
C ALA A 114 14.33 -9.88 -7.88
N VAL A 115 14.04 -10.86 -7.02
CA VAL A 115 14.58 -10.98 -5.66
C VAL A 115 15.09 -12.42 -5.44
N PRO A 116 16.30 -12.75 -5.95
CA PRO A 116 16.87 -14.08 -5.83
C PRO A 116 17.06 -14.57 -4.39
N ASP A 117 17.22 -13.64 -3.44
CA ASP A 117 17.34 -13.91 -2.00
C ASP A 117 16.12 -14.62 -1.40
N LEU A 118 14.98 -14.67 -2.11
CA LEU A 118 13.82 -15.44 -1.69
C LEU A 118 13.96 -16.95 -1.96
N ALA A 119 14.82 -17.35 -2.90
CA ALA A 119 14.98 -18.75 -3.27
C ALA A 119 15.35 -19.63 -2.06
N GLY A 120 14.61 -20.72 -1.85
CA GLY A 120 14.86 -21.68 -0.76
C GLY A 120 14.31 -21.29 0.61
N ARG A 121 13.67 -20.11 0.77
CA ARG A 121 13.09 -19.68 2.06
C ARG A 121 11.70 -20.23 2.34
N ALA A 122 10.94 -20.49 1.28
CA ALA A 122 9.57 -20.99 1.28
C ALA A 122 9.22 -21.56 -0.10
N ASN A 123 8.12 -22.32 -0.17
CA ASN A 123 7.46 -22.61 -1.43
C ASN A 123 6.56 -21.43 -1.81
N TYR A 124 6.64 -20.96 -3.06
CA TYR A 124 5.91 -19.76 -3.48
C TYR A 124 4.75 -20.07 -4.43
N ARG A 125 3.62 -19.40 -4.21
CA ARG A 125 2.51 -19.31 -5.16
C ARG A 125 2.32 -17.85 -5.56
N GLY A 126 2.39 -17.54 -6.84
CA GLY A 126 2.20 -16.17 -7.34
C GLY A 126 0.76 -15.94 -7.79
N ARG A 127 0.18 -14.80 -7.42
CA ARG A 127 -1.14 -14.38 -7.89
C ARG A 127 -1.19 -12.87 -8.11
N VAL A 128 -1.74 -12.46 -9.24
CA VAL A 128 -2.02 -11.04 -9.53
C VAL A 128 -3.49 -10.77 -9.30
N VAL A 129 -3.79 -9.84 -8.41
CA VAL A 129 -5.15 -9.33 -8.18
C VAL A 129 -5.39 -8.08 -8.99
N ALA A 130 -4.42 -7.16 -8.98
CA ALA A 130 -4.48 -5.91 -9.74
C ALA A 130 -3.07 -5.52 -10.22
N ASN A 131 -3.02 -4.63 -11.21
CA ASN A 131 -1.77 -3.97 -11.62
C ASN A 131 -2.03 -2.47 -11.77
N ILE A 132 -2.07 -1.78 -10.63
CA ILE A 132 -2.35 -0.35 -10.57
C ILE A 132 -1.33 0.39 -9.73
N LEU A 133 -1.26 1.70 -9.94
CA LEU A 133 -0.59 2.60 -9.00
C LEU A 133 -1.45 2.75 -7.75
N SER A 134 -0.83 2.77 -6.57
CA SER A 134 -1.57 2.77 -5.28
C SER A 134 -2.50 3.96 -5.13
N GLU A 135 -2.20 5.11 -5.72
CA GLU A 135 -3.09 6.28 -5.71
C GLU A 135 -4.43 6.07 -6.43
N ASN A 136 -4.55 5.02 -7.27
CA ASN A 136 -5.78 4.64 -7.95
C ASN A 136 -6.50 3.45 -7.28
N MET A 137 -6.08 3.08 -6.06
CA MET A 137 -6.72 2.02 -5.29
C MET A 137 -8.15 2.43 -4.88
N ASP A 138 -9.09 1.49 -4.95
CA ASP A 138 -10.49 1.71 -4.57
C ASP A 138 -11.04 0.54 -3.71
N PRO A 139 -12.23 0.72 -3.08
CA PRO A 139 -12.83 -0.30 -2.23
C PRO A 139 -13.15 -1.63 -2.92
N ALA A 140 -13.47 -1.62 -4.22
CA ALA A 140 -13.75 -2.83 -4.98
C ALA A 140 -12.49 -3.71 -5.07
N ILE A 141 -11.32 -3.09 -5.31
CA ILE A 141 -10.05 -3.81 -5.34
C ILE A 141 -9.68 -4.37 -3.95
N TRP A 142 -10.04 -3.69 -2.85
CA TRP A 142 -9.85 -4.26 -1.51
C TRP A 142 -10.68 -5.53 -1.30
N THR A 143 -11.89 -5.57 -1.84
CA THR A 143 -12.78 -6.74 -1.81
C THR A 143 -12.14 -7.89 -2.59
N ASP A 144 -11.72 -7.65 -3.83
CA ASP A 144 -11.03 -8.65 -4.68
C ASP A 144 -9.75 -9.18 -4.01
N LEU A 145 -8.99 -8.29 -3.35
CA LEU A 145 -7.78 -8.64 -2.62
C LEU A 145 -8.09 -9.51 -1.41
N ALA A 146 -9.10 -9.17 -0.60
CA ALA A 146 -9.47 -9.94 0.57
C ALA A 146 -9.97 -11.36 0.18
N GLU A 147 -10.73 -11.47 -0.91
CA GLU A 147 -11.16 -12.75 -1.49
C GLU A 147 -9.96 -13.58 -1.97
N ALA A 148 -9.02 -12.97 -2.69
CA ALA A 148 -7.81 -13.65 -3.15
C ALA A 148 -6.94 -14.17 -1.98
N VAL A 149 -6.75 -13.34 -0.94
CA VAL A 149 -6.04 -13.74 0.29
C VAL A 149 -6.76 -14.90 0.97
N TYR A 150 -8.08 -14.82 1.12
CA TYR A 150 -8.89 -15.89 1.70
C TYR A 150 -8.73 -17.21 0.94
N GLU A 151 -8.79 -17.17 -0.39
CA GLU A 151 -8.65 -18.36 -1.25
C GLU A 151 -7.27 -19.02 -1.11
N GLU A 152 -6.19 -18.23 -1.06
CA GLU A 152 -4.83 -18.77 -0.87
C GLU A 152 -4.67 -19.45 0.49
N ILE A 153 -5.20 -18.84 1.56
CA ILE A 153 -5.16 -19.44 2.89
C ILE A 153 -6.02 -20.71 2.93
N ALA A 154 -7.21 -20.70 2.32
CA ALA A 154 -8.07 -21.88 2.20
C ALA A 154 -7.41 -23.00 1.39
N ALA A 155 -6.57 -22.66 0.41
CA ALA A 155 -5.74 -23.58 -0.37
C ALA A 155 -4.47 -24.05 0.37
N GLY A 156 -4.34 -23.73 1.66
CA GLY A 156 -3.28 -24.21 2.53
C GLY A 156 -2.00 -23.38 2.50
N ALA A 157 -2.07 -22.08 2.20
CA ALA A 157 -0.92 -21.20 2.41
C ALA A 157 -0.64 -21.03 3.92
N ASP A 158 0.62 -21.19 4.31
CA ASP A 158 1.13 -20.95 5.67
C ASP A 158 1.34 -19.45 5.95
N GLY A 159 1.22 -18.59 4.94
CA GLY A 159 1.30 -17.15 5.09
C GLY A 159 1.10 -16.47 3.74
N VAL A 160 0.75 -15.19 3.77
CA VAL A 160 0.52 -14.41 2.57
C VAL A 160 1.35 -13.14 2.62
N VAL A 161 2.04 -12.81 1.53
CA VAL A 161 2.72 -11.53 1.33
C VAL A 161 1.99 -10.76 0.24
N VAL A 162 1.50 -9.57 0.57
CA VAL A 162 0.83 -8.68 -0.37
C VAL A 162 1.82 -7.60 -0.82
N MET A 163 2.22 -7.67 -2.08
CA MET A 163 3.04 -6.67 -2.76
C MET A 163 2.15 -5.52 -3.22
N HIS A 164 2.36 -4.35 -2.63
CA HIS A 164 1.45 -3.21 -2.75
C HIS A 164 2.22 -1.88 -2.92
N GLY A 165 1.63 -0.94 -3.66
CA GLY A 165 2.16 0.42 -3.77
C GLY A 165 2.08 1.17 -2.43
N THR A 166 3.05 2.04 -2.14
CA THR A 166 3.21 2.55 -0.78
C THR A 166 2.22 3.65 -0.38
N ASP A 167 1.57 4.34 -1.31
CA ASP A 167 0.78 5.54 -0.98
C ASP A 167 -0.52 5.23 -0.23
N THR A 168 -1.17 4.11 -0.56
CA THR A 168 -2.45 3.71 0.04
C THR A 168 -2.38 2.40 0.82
N MET A 169 -1.18 1.82 0.98
CA MET A 169 -0.97 0.54 1.68
C MET A 169 -1.59 0.50 3.09
N GLN A 170 -1.54 1.61 3.83
CA GLN A 170 -2.18 1.71 5.16
C GLN A 170 -3.70 1.49 5.13
N TYR A 171 -4.38 1.92 4.05
CA TYR A 171 -5.82 1.76 3.89
C TYR A 171 -6.16 0.32 3.52
N SER A 172 -5.44 -0.26 2.56
CA SER A 172 -5.63 -1.66 2.16
C SER A 172 -5.35 -2.64 3.30
N ALA A 173 -4.30 -2.39 4.09
CA ALA A 173 -3.99 -3.19 5.29
C ALA A 173 -5.09 -3.05 6.34
N SER A 174 -5.62 -1.84 6.56
CA SER A 174 -6.78 -1.63 7.45
C SER A 174 -8.02 -2.36 6.94
N ALA A 175 -8.29 -2.34 5.63
CA ALA A 175 -9.46 -2.99 5.03
C ALA A 175 -9.41 -4.49 5.26
N LEU A 176 -8.29 -5.14 4.92
CA LEU A 176 -8.13 -6.57 5.15
C LEU A 176 -8.17 -6.93 6.64
N SER A 177 -7.71 -6.05 7.53
CA SER A 177 -7.77 -6.29 8.98
C SER A 177 -9.21 -6.40 9.50
N PHE A 178 -10.17 -5.70 8.88
CA PHE A 178 -11.59 -5.80 9.24
C PHE A 178 -12.34 -6.88 8.45
N MET A 179 -11.94 -7.12 7.20
CA MET A 179 -12.61 -8.08 6.32
C MET A 179 -12.26 -9.55 6.63
N LEU A 180 -11.07 -9.82 7.16
CA LEU A 180 -10.51 -11.16 7.21
C LEU A 180 -10.13 -11.57 8.64
N ASP A 181 -10.79 -12.63 9.14
CA ASP A 181 -10.27 -13.40 10.27
C ASP A 181 -9.28 -14.43 9.72
N THR A 182 -8.00 -14.32 10.07
CA THR A 182 -6.94 -15.16 9.48
C THR A 182 -6.28 -16.10 10.51
N PRO A 183 -6.08 -17.40 10.18
CA PRO A 183 -5.30 -18.33 11.01
C PRO A 183 -3.78 -18.21 10.78
N VAL A 184 -3.35 -17.44 9.78
CA VAL A 184 -1.94 -17.27 9.37
C VAL A 184 -1.58 -15.80 9.15
N PRO A 185 -0.30 -15.41 9.14
CA PRO A 185 0.09 -14.02 8.91
C PRO A 185 -0.25 -13.55 7.49
N VAL A 186 -0.72 -12.31 7.37
CA VAL A 186 -0.89 -11.60 6.09
C VAL A 186 -0.04 -10.34 6.13
N VAL A 187 1.00 -10.26 5.31
CA VAL A 187 2.04 -9.23 5.40
C VAL A 187 2.08 -8.37 4.15
N PHE A 188 1.61 -7.13 4.26
CA PHE A 188 1.77 -6.12 3.23
C PHE A 188 3.21 -5.61 3.19
N THR A 189 3.73 -5.41 1.99
CA THR A 189 5.04 -4.80 1.78
C THR A 189 5.12 -4.09 0.42
N GLY A 190 6.17 -3.29 0.23
CA GLY A 190 6.40 -2.51 -0.99
C GLY A 190 7.81 -1.94 -1.02
N SER A 191 8.06 -0.94 -1.87
CA SER A 191 9.34 -0.23 -1.90
C SER A 191 9.15 1.29 -2.06
N GLN A 192 9.95 2.07 -1.35
CA GLN A 192 10.00 3.54 -1.44
C GLN A 192 10.96 4.01 -2.54
N ARG A 193 11.87 3.13 -2.94
CA ARG A 193 12.74 3.30 -4.09
C ARG A 193 12.33 2.28 -5.14
N SER A 194 12.38 2.72 -6.38
CA SER A 194 12.04 1.86 -7.52
C SER A 194 13.03 0.69 -7.60
N ALA A 195 12.52 -0.52 -7.86
CA ALA A 195 13.28 -1.77 -7.81
C ALA A 195 14.44 -1.84 -8.81
N ASP A 196 14.41 -1.02 -9.86
CA ASP A 196 15.49 -0.93 -10.84
C ASP A 196 16.78 -0.32 -10.28
N ARG A 197 16.70 0.34 -9.12
CA ARG A 197 17.84 1.02 -8.52
C ARG A 197 18.63 0.05 -7.63
N PRO A 198 19.97 0.03 -7.71
CA PRO A 198 20.80 -0.75 -6.78
C PRO A 198 20.64 -0.37 -5.31
N SER A 199 20.11 0.83 -5.03
CA SER A 199 19.78 1.31 -3.69
C SER A 199 18.30 1.12 -3.35
N SER A 200 17.61 0.23 -4.05
CA SER A 200 16.23 -0.11 -3.76
C SER A 200 16.10 -0.81 -2.41
N ASP A 201 15.01 -0.54 -1.70
CA ASP A 201 14.61 -1.21 -0.47
C ASP A 201 13.78 -2.48 -0.74
N ASN A 202 13.47 -2.80 -2.01
CA ASN A 202 12.63 -3.93 -2.41
C ASN A 202 13.12 -5.30 -1.90
N VAL A 203 14.43 -5.60 -2.03
CA VAL A 203 14.99 -6.91 -1.66
C VAL A 203 14.81 -7.16 -0.16
N MET A 204 15.28 -6.23 0.67
CA MET A 204 15.18 -6.36 2.12
C MET A 204 13.71 -6.38 2.58
N ASN A 205 12.85 -5.51 2.04
CA ASN A 205 11.43 -5.50 2.40
C ASN A 205 10.75 -6.84 2.05
N ALA A 206 11.02 -7.39 0.85
CA ALA A 206 10.46 -8.67 0.42
C ALA A 206 10.95 -9.85 1.29
N VAL A 207 12.26 -9.93 1.55
CA VAL A 207 12.85 -10.96 2.41
C VAL A 207 12.25 -10.87 3.82
N CYS A 208 12.23 -9.68 4.42
CA CYS A 208 11.67 -9.48 5.75
C CYS A 208 10.16 -9.81 5.79
N ALA A 209 9.39 -9.46 4.75
CA ALA A 209 7.97 -9.77 4.68
C ALA A 209 7.70 -11.27 4.59
N VAL A 210 8.51 -12.02 3.82
CA VAL A 210 8.42 -13.49 3.74
C VAL A 210 8.75 -14.14 5.08
N GLU A 211 9.80 -13.70 5.78
CA GLU A 211 10.12 -14.24 7.11
C GLU A 211 9.04 -13.89 8.14
N ALA A 212 8.47 -12.68 8.07
CA ALA A 212 7.31 -12.32 8.88
C ALA A 212 6.07 -13.18 8.56
N ALA A 213 5.85 -13.53 7.28
CA ALA A 213 4.76 -14.39 6.84
C ALA A 213 4.87 -15.82 7.38
N LYS A 214 6.08 -16.24 7.78
CA LYS A 214 6.37 -17.54 8.44
C LYS A 214 6.27 -17.47 9.97
N SER A 215 6.16 -16.28 10.55
CA SER A 215 6.11 -16.07 12.00
C SER A 215 4.79 -16.52 12.64
N ASP A 216 4.70 -16.55 13.97
CA ASP A 216 3.49 -16.96 14.69
C ASP A 216 2.39 -15.88 14.74
N CYS A 217 2.66 -14.66 14.29
CA CYS A 217 1.71 -13.54 14.38
C CYS A 217 0.68 -13.57 13.24
N ALA A 218 -0.47 -14.19 13.50
CA ALA A 218 -1.59 -14.34 12.57
C ALA A 218 -2.49 -13.10 12.53
N GLU A 219 -1.90 -11.96 12.16
CA GLU A 219 -2.62 -10.70 11.91
C GLU A 219 -2.28 -10.17 10.52
N VAL A 220 -3.06 -9.17 10.08
CA VAL A 220 -2.69 -8.32 8.96
C VAL A 220 -1.63 -7.31 9.43
N MET A 221 -0.46 -7.37 8.82
CA MET A 221 0.70 -6.54 9.16
C MET A 221 1.21 -5.76 7.94
N VAL A 222 1.91 -4.66 8.19
CA VAL A 222 2.77 -4.00 7.20
C VAL A 222 4.22 -4.19 7.62
N CYS A 223 5.05 -4.69 6.70
CA CYS A 223 6.48 -4.89 6.88
C CYS A 223 7.25 -3.95 5.94
N MET A 224 7.91 -2.96 6.52
CA MET A 224 8.73 -1.96 5.82
C MET A 224 9.94 -1.62 6.67
N HIS A 225 10.97 -1.02 6.08
CA HIS A 225 12.16 -0.54 6.81
C HIS A 225 11.82 0.21 8.10
N GLY A 226 12.47 -0.14 9.21
CA GLY A 226 12.34 0.57 10.47
C GLY A 226 13.30 1.76 10.62
N THR A 227 14.34 1.82 9.78
CA THR A 227 15.28 2.95 9.71
C THR A 227 15.62 3.29 8.25
N PRO A 228 16.34 4.40 7.98
CA PRO A 228 16.83 4.68 6.64
C PRO A 228 17.89 3.68 6.12
N SER A 229 18.40 2.79 6.97
CA SER A 229 19.49 1.84 6.68
C SER A 229 18.94 0.44 6.41
N ASP A 230 19.75 -0.38 5.74
CA ASP A 230 19.42 -1.79 5.50
C ASP A 230 19.76 -2.64 6.74
N ASP A 231 19.07 -2.37 7.87
CA ASP A 231 19.33 -3.01 9.17
C ASP A 231 18.16 -3.87 9.70
N TYR A 232 16.94 -3.35 9.73
CA TYR A 232 15.75 -4.13 10.06
C TYR A 232 14.48 -3.56 9.43
N CYS A 233 13.47 -4.41 9.22
CA CYS A 233 12.11 -3.98 8.93
C CYS A 233 11.26 -4.00 10.20
N ALA A 234 10.42 -2.98 10.39
CA ALA A 234 9.42 -2.95 11.45
C ALA A 234 8.14 -3.68 11.00
N LEU A 235 7.51 -4.39 11.94
CA LEU A 235 6.23 -5.06 11.75
C LEU A 235 5.12 -4.24 12.42
N HIS A 236 4.36 -3.53 11.61
CA HIS A 236 3.26 -2.69 12.06
C HIS A 236 1.93 -3.45 11.99
N ARG A 237 1.07 -3.31 12.99
CA ARG A 237 -0.32 -3.77 12.89
C ARG A 237 -1.03 -2.99 11.79
N GLY A 238 -1.76 -3.67 10.90
CA GLY A 238 -2.37 -3.09 9.71
C GLY A 238 -3.31 -1.91 9.99
N THR A 239 -3.98 -1.90 11.14
CA THR A 239 -4.91 -0.84 11.57
C THR A 239 -4.25 0.36 12.27
N ARG A 240 -2.96 0.25 12.63
CA ARG A 240 -2.21 1.28 13.39
C ARG A 240 -1.07 1.91 12.60
N VAL A 241 -0.84 1.46 11.37
CA VAL A 241 0.25 1.94 10.52
C VAL A 241 -0.16 3.17 9.73
N ARG A 242 0.76 4.13 9.57
CA ARG A 242 0.58 5.29 8.70
C ARG A 242 1.87 5.61 7.95
N LYS A 243 1.76 5.99 6.67
CA LYS A 243 2.86 6.58 5.90
C LYS A 243 3.05 8.04 6.31
N ASN A 244 4.02 8.29 7.19
CA ASN A 244 4.30 9.60 7.77
C ASN A 244 5.35 10.40 6.97
N HIS A 245 6.09 9.76 6.07
CA HIS A 245 7.05 10.44 5.19
C HIS A 245 6.77 10.15 3.71
N THR A 246 6.98 11.15 2.85
CA THR A 246 6.65 11.05 1.41
C THR A 246 7.65 10.21 0.62
N SER A 247 8.85 9.97 1.14
CA SER A 247 9.95 9.36 0.37
C SER A 247 11.03 8.61 1.16
N ARG A 248 10.96 8.53 2.49
CA ARG A 248 12.00 7.86 3.28
C ARG A 248 11.75 6.36 3.25
N ARG A 249 12.79 5.54 3.45
CA ARG A 249 12.61 4.07 3.55
C ARG A 249 11.79 3.72 4.78
N ASP A 250 12.11 4.36 5.91
CA ASP A 250 11.36 4.36 7.16
C ASP A 250 10.16 5.32 7.14
N ALA A 251 9.38 5.31 6.06
CA ALA A 251 8.22 6.19 5.93
C ALA A 251 7.01 5.71 6.73
N PHE A 252 6.93 4.42 7.06
CA PHE A 252 5.80 3.84 7.77
C PHE A 252 6.08 3.79 9.27
N GLU A 253 5.11 4.24 10.05
CA GLU A 253 5.20 4.31 11.51
C GLU A 253 3.94 3.73 12.13
N THR A 254 4.08 3.04 13.26
CA THR A 254 2.94 2.70 14.12
C THR A 254 2.57 3.94 14.92
N VAL A 255 1.31 4.37 14.82
CA VAL A 255 0.82 5.54 15.56
C VAL A 255 0.17 5.11 16.86
N GLY A 256 0.53 5.78 17.96
CA GLY A 256 -0.04 5.52 19.29
C GLY A 256 0.50 4.28 20.01
N ALA A 257 1.39 3.50 19.39
CA ALA A 257 2.12 2.42 20.03
C ALA A 257 3.43 2.10 19.29
N GLU A 258 4.36 1.36 19.93
CA GLU A 258 5.50 0.79 19.21
C GLU A 258 5.02 -0.34 18.25
N PRO A 259 5.75 -0.62 17.16
CA PRO A 259 5.51 -1.77 16.29
C PRO A 259 5.30 -3.09 17.06
N LEU A 260 4.59 -4.04 16.45
CA LEU A 260 4.37 -5.38 17.03
C LEU A 260 5.71 -6.11 17.20
N GLY A 261 6.61 -5.89 16.25
CA GLY A 261 7.89 -6.54 16.20
C GLY A 261 8.78 -5.95 15.12
N ARG A 262 9.84 -6.69 14.81
CA ARG A 262 10.77 -6.38 13.74
C ARG A 262 11.36 -7.66 13.14
N VAL A 263 11.90 -7.52 11.94
CA VAL A 263 12.73 -8.51 11.29
C VAL A 263 14.12 -7.91 11.13
N ASP A 264 15.07 -8.38 11.94
CA ASP A 264 16.48 -8.02 11.78
C ASP A 264 16.98 -8.56 10.43
N TYR A 265 17.73 -7.75 9.69
CA TYR A 265 18.26 -8.07 8.36
C TYR A 265 19.78 -8.04 8.38
N GLY A 266 20.40 -9.04 7.74
CA GLY A 266 21.84 -9.18 7.66
C GLY A 266 22.27 -9.76 6.32
N THR A 267 23.58 -9.87 6.11
CA THR A 267 24.14 -10.35 4.84
C THR A 267 24.03 -11.87 4.71
N ASP A 268 24.10 -12.58 5.83
CA ASP A 268 23.94 -14.03 5.88
C ASP A 268 22.52 -14.37 6.35
N GLU A 269 21.94 -15.47 5.85
CA GLU A 269 20.58 -15.89 6.25
C GLU A 269 20.43 -16.11 7.76
N SER A 270 21.51 -16.53 8.44
CA SER A 270 21.54 -16.74 9.88
C SER A 270 21.37 -15.46 10.71
N ASP A 271 21.54 -14.29 10.07
CA ASP A 271 21.38 -12.99 10.70
C ASP A 271 19.94 -12.47 10.59
N ILE A 272 19.06 -13.19 9.89
CA ILE A 272 17.66 -12.81 9.73
C ILE A 272 16.84 -13.42 10.85
N ALA A 273 16.22 -12.55 11.68
CA ALA A 273 15.47 -12.98 12.84
C ALA A 273 14.20 -12.16 13.03
N VAL A 274 13.05 -12.85 13.14
CA VAL A 274 11.78 -12.22 13.50
C VAL A 274 11.67 -12.18 15.02
N SER A 275 11.36 -11.01 15.57
CA SER A 275 11.12 -10.83 17.00
C SER A 275 9.91 -9.94 17.23
N PHE A 276 9.16 -10.22 18.29
CA PHE A 276 8.02 -9.42 18.71
C PHE A 276 8.31 -8.78 20.07
N GLY A 277 7.79 -7.57 20.29
CA GLY A 277 8.02 -6.82 21.52
C GLY A 277 7.49 -7.54 22.76
N GLU A 278 8.22 -7.43 23.89
CA GLU A 278 7.76 -8.01 25.15
C GLU A 278 6.43 -7.37 25.58
N GLY A 279 5.46 -8.21 25.95
CA GLY A 279 4.13 -7.75 26.38
C GLY A 279 3.20 -7.31 25.25
N LYS A 280 3.63 -7.35 23.98
CA LYS A 280 2.73 -7.14 22.84
C LYS A 280 1.76 -8.33 22.71
N THR A 281 0.47 -8.02 22.58
CA THR A 281 -0.57 -9.01 22.32
C THR A 281 -0.89 -9.03 20.83
N TYR A 282 -0.92 -10.23 20.26
CA TYR A 282 -1.35 -10.47 18.89
C TYR A 282 -1.97 -11.86 18.77
N ALA A 283 -2.82 -12.05 17.76
CA ALA A 283 -3.37 -13.37 17.43
C ALA A 283 -2.26 -14.33 16.98
N ARG A 284 -2.23 -15.53 17.55
CA ARG A 284 -1.28 -16.58 17.14
C ARG A 284 -1.84 -17.46 16.05
N ARG A 285 -0.96 -18.21 15.38
CA ARG A 285 -1.39 -19.16 14.34
C ARG A 285 -2.45 -20.12 14.88
N GLY A 286 -3.58 -20.15 14.18
CA GLY A 286 -4.72 -21.01 14.52
C GLY A 286 -5.56 -20.55 15.71
N ASP A 287 -5.30 -19.38 16.32
CA ASP A 287 -6.17 -18.82 17.35
C ASP A 287 -7.57 -18.46 16.79
N ALA A 288 -7.61 -18.00 15.53
CA ALA A 288 -8.82 -17.71 14.79
C ALA A 288 -9.05 -18.73 13.66
N GLY A 289 -10.32 -19.00 13.35
CA GLY A 289 -10.70 -19.71 12.13
C GLY A 289 -10.71 -18.75 10.94
N LEU A 290 -10.45 -19.27 9.73
CA LEU A 290 -10.52 -18.47 8.51
C LEU A 290 -11.98 -18.05 8.22
N ALA A 291 -12.25 -16.74 8.20
CA ALA A 291 -13.54 -16.17 7.81
C ALA A 291 -13.38 -14.87 7.02
N LEU A 292 -14.36 -14.56 6.18
CA LEU A 292 -14.36 -13.39 5.29
C LEU A 292 -15.69 -12.65 5.39
N ALA A 293 -15.62 -11.34 5.58
CA ALA A 293 -16.71 -10.38 5.55
C ALA A 293 -16.27 -9.17 4.70
N SER A 294 -16.27 -9.35 3.38
CA SER A 294 -15.65 -8.43 2.41
C SER A 294 -16.55 -7.27 1.96
N ASP A 295 -17.85 -7.30 2.28
CA ASP A 295 -18.78 -6.25 1.86
C ASP A 295 -18.40 -4.87 2.44
N LEU A 296 -18.51 -3.82 1.63
CA LEU A 296 -18.26 -2.43 2.04
C LEU A 296 -19.39 -1.50 1.55
N VAL A 297 -19.68 -0.48 2.35
CA VAL A 297 -20.49 0.67 1.94
C VAL A 297 -19.55 1.80 1.50
N GLU A 298 -19.56 2.14 0.21
CA GLU A 298 -18.57 3.05 -0.39
C GLU A 298 -18.86 4.54 -0.21
N ASP A 299 -20.10 4.93 0.03
CA ASP A 299 -20.55 6.32 0.18
C ASP A 299 -20.24 6.89 1.58
N VAL A 300 -18.96 6.75 1.97
CA VAL A 300 -18.38 7.24 3.21
C VAL A 300 -17.27 8.25 2.93
N GLU A 301 -17.37 9.43 3.55
CA GLU A 301 -16.41 10.52 3.34
C GLU A 301 -15.52 10.76 4.56
N LEU A 302 -14.27 11.18 4.33
CA LEU A 302 -13.37 11.67 5.37
C LEU A 302 -13.17 13.17 5.18
N VAL A 303 -13.61 13.97 6.16
CA VAL A 303 -13.64 15.43 6.07
C VAL A 303 -12.71 16.02 7.12
N LYS A 304 -11.71 16.76 6.66
CA LYS A 304 -10.80 17.49 7.54
C LYS A 304 -11.35 18.86 7.89
N PHE A 305 -11.65 19.09 9.16
CA PHE A 305 -12.07 20.41 9.63
C PHE A 305 -10.90 21.41 9.59
N THR A 306 -11.17 22.65 9.19
CA THR A 306 -10.18 23.75 9.24
C THR A 306 -10.83 25.04 9.75
N PRO A 307 -10.09 25.92 10.46
CA PRO A 307 -10.61 27.21 10.88
C PRO A 307 -11.12 28.03 9.69
N GLY A 308 -12.36 28.53 9.78
CA GLY A 308 -13.00 29.28 8.69
C GLY A 308 -13.53 28.43 7.54
N MET A 309 -13.69 27.11 7.74
CA MET A 309 -14.39 26.23 6.80
C MET A 309 -15.78 26.79 6.46
N ASP A 310 -16.05 26.92 5.16
CA ASP A 310 -17.35 27.33 4.65
C ASP A 310 -18.38 26.22 4.96
N PRO A 311 -19.47 26.49 5.70
CA PRO A 311 -20.50 25.50 5.99
C PRO A 311 -21.06 24.83 4.73
N ALA A 312 -21.11 25.55 3.60
CA ALA A 312 -21.59 25.00 2.32
C ALA A 312 -20.70 23.86 1.78
N ALA A 313 -19.46 23.73 2.27
CA ALA A 313 -18.62 22.58 1.94
C ALA A 313 -19.19 21.26 2.50
N LEU A 314 -20.00 21.34 3.57
CA LEU A 314 -20.66 20.17 4.16
C LEU A 314 -21.89 19.74 3.35
N ASP A 315 -22.42 20.56 2.44
CA ASP A 315 -23.57 20.20 1.58
C ASP A 315 -23.24 19.00 0.67
N TYR A 316 -21.96 18.81 0.31
CA TYR A 316 -21.50 17.61 -0.41
C TYR A 316 -21.75 16.30 0.35
N LEU A 317 -21.93 16.37 1.67
CA LEU A 317 -22.15 15.22 2.54
C LEU A 317 -23.61 14.78 2.61
N ASP A 318 -24.54 15.53 2.01
CA ASP A 318 -25.95 15.17 1.99
C ASP A 318 -26.18 13.81 1.34
N GLY A 319 -26.91 12.95 2.04
CA GLY A 319 -27.28 11.60 1.57
C GLY A 319 -26.14 10.56 1.62
N LYS A 320 -25.00 10.88 2.23
CA LYS A 320 -23.94 9.90 2.50
C LYS A 320 -24.34 8.97 3.64
N SER A 321 -24.02 7.69 3.54
CA SER A 321 -24.28 6.72 4.62
C SER A 321 -23.36 6.92 5.83
N GLY A 322 -22.18 7.53 5.65
CA GLY A 322 -21.27 7.80 6.76
C GLY A 322 -20.30 8.95 6.52
N VAL A 323 -19.90 9.61 7.61
CA VAL A 323 -18.92 10.71 7.58
C VAL A 323 -17.93 10.53 8.72
N VAL A 324 -16.64 10.52 8.41
CA VAL A 324 -15.55 10.62 9.39
C VAL A 324 -15.01 12.04 9.40
N ILE A 325 -14.97 12.67 10.57
CA ILE A 325 -14.48 14.02 10.77
C ILE A 325 -13.05 13.94 11.31
N GLU A 326 -12.09 14.58 10.63
CA GLU A 326 -10.75 14.83 11.17
C GLU A 326 -10.78 16.20 11.90
N GLY A 327 -11.24 16.16 13.15
CA GLY A 327 -11.41 17.32 14.04
C GLY A 327 -10.10 17.83 14.64
N THR A 328 -10.16 18.93 15.37
CA THR A 328 -8.97 19.50 16.04
C THR A 328 -8.79 18.95 17.46
N GLY A 329 -7.54 18.80 17.92
CA GLY A 329 -7.22 18.51 19.32
C GLY A 329 -7.88 17.24 19.83
N LEU A 330 -8.78 17.37 20.81
CA LEU A 330 -9.52 16.25 21.41
C LEU A 330 -10.76 15.81 20.61
N GLY A 331 -11.02 16.35 19.40
CA GLY A 331 -12.21 16.02 18.62
C GLY A 331 -13.16 17.19 18.39
N HIS A 332 -12.65 18.38 18.08
CA HIS A 332 -13.49 19.57 17.98
C HIS A 332 -13.63 20.11 16.56
N VAL A 333 -14.81 20.66 16.29
CA VAL A 333 -15.11 21.54 15.15
C VAL A 333 -15.57 22.90 15.65
N HIS A 334 -15.77 23.85 14.73
CA HIS A 334 -16.40 25.12 15.09
C HIS A 334 -17.86 24.90 15.50
N THR A 335 -18.31 25.51 16.61
CA THR A 335 -19.66 25.32 17.16
C THR A 335 -20.78 25.56 16.13
N ASP A 336 -20.63 26.55 15.26
CA ASP A 336 -21.63 26.86 14.22
C ASP A 336 -21.80 25.72 13.18
N LEU A 337 -20.89 24.75 13.11
CA LEU A 337 -21.00 23.58 12.23
C LEU A 337 -21.71 22.40 12.90
N ILE A 338 -21.88 22.41 14.24
CA ILE A 338 -22.51 21.30 14.97
C ILE A 338 -23.93 21.01 14.46
N PRO A 339 -24.82 22.00 14.29
CA PRO A 339 -26.16 21.73 13.77
C PRO A 339 -26.15 21.06 12.40
N ARG A 340 -25.15 21.37 11.57
CA ARG A 340 -25.03 20.77 10.24
C ARG A 340 -24.62 19.29 10.29
N PHE A 341 -23.80 18.90 11.27
CA PHE A 341 -23.48 17.49 11.50
C PHE A 341 -24.64 16.74 12.17
N GLU A 342 -25.38 17.41 13.06
CA GLU A 342 -26.63 16.89 13.63
C GLU A 342 -27.66 16.58 12.54
N ASP A 343 -27.84 17.48 11.55
CA ASP A 343 -28.71 17.24 10.39
C ASP A 343 -28.33 15.95 9.63
N LEU A 344 -27.02 15.68 9.46
CA LEU A 344 -26.56 14.45 8.79
C LEU A 344 -26.90 13.19 9.59
N VAL A 345 -26.78 13.25 10.92
CA VAL A 345 -27.17 12.16 11.81
C VAL A 345 -28.68 11.93 11.75
N ASP A 346 -29.48 12.99 11.80
CA ASP A 346 -30.93 12.94 11.71
C ASP A 346 -31.43 12.38 10.37
N ASP A 347 -30.69 12.63 9.28
CA ASP A 347 -30.93 12.06 7.95
C ASP A 347 -30.45 10.60 7.81
N GLY A 348 -29.86 10.03 8.86
CA GLY A 348 -29.51 8.61 8.97
C GLY A 348 -28.05 8.27 8.67
N ALA A 349 -27.16 9.25 8.54
CA ALA A 349 -25.73 9.01 8.39
C ALA A 349 -25.07 8.68 9.74
N THR A 350 -24.16 7.72 9.76
CA THR A 350 -23.29 7.52 10.93
C THR A 350 -22.14 8.52 10.86
N VAL A 351 -22.10 9.48 11.79
CA VAL A 351 -21.05 10.52 11.85
C VAL A 351 -20.06 10.20 12.96
N VAL A 352 -18.76 10.17 12.63
CA VAL A 352 -17.68 9.70 13.51
C VAL A 352 -16.62 10.78 13.68
N MET A 353 -16.21 11.07 14.91
CA MET A 353 -15.15 12.02 15.26
C MET A 353 -13.79 11.33 15.42
N THR A 354 -12.80 11.82 14.69
CA THR A 354 -11.36 11.53 14.83
C THR A 354 -10.58 12.85 14.99
N SER A 355 -9.25 12.79 15.10
CA SER A 355 -8.42 13.98 15.27
C SER A 355 -7.34 14.15 14.21
N GLN A 356 -7.04 15.41 13.89
CA GLN A 356 -5.85 15.83 13.15
C GLN A 356 -4.57 15.56 13.94
N CYS A 357 -4.67 15.50 15.27
CA CYS A 357 -3.60 15.01 16.13
C CYS A 357 -3.58 13.49 16.02
N LEU A 358 -2.63 12.97 15.23
CA LEU A 358 -2.51 11.54 14.97
C LEU A 358 -2.21 10.75 16.23
N GLU A 359 -1.38 11.31 17.11
CA GLU A 359 -1.20 10.79 18.45
C GLU A 359 -2.20 11.41 19.41
N GLY A 360 -2.88 10.54 20.16
CA GLY A 360 -3.85 10.93 21.19
C GLY A 360 -5.18 10.21 21.03
N ARG A 361 -6.08 10.50 21.96
CA ARG A 361 -7.44 9.97 22.02
C ARG A 361 -8.43 11.12 21.98
N VAL A 362 -9.43 11.02 21.11
CA VAL A 362 -10.61 11.89 21.12
C VAL A 362 -11.36 11.74 22.44
N CYS A 363 -11.76 12.87 23.03
CA CYS A 363 -12.49 12.90 24.29
C CYS A 363 -13.37 14.16 24.35
N ASP A 364 -14.59 14.00 23.86
CA ASP A 364 -15.58 15.06 23.69
C ASP A 364 -16.32 15.36 25.01
N ARG A 365 -15.92 14.74 26.13
CA ARG A 365 -16.53 14.98 27.46
C ARG A 365 -15.91 16.15 28.22
N VAL A 366 -14.73 16.63 27.79
CA VAL A 366 -13.93 17.63 28.52
C VAL A 366 -14.46 19.05 28.33
N TYR A 367 -14.82 19.41 27.10
CA TYR A 367 -15.27 20.76 26.73
C TYR A 367 -16.75 20.76 26.37
N ASP A 368 -17.43 21.90 26.57
CA ASP A 368 -18.86 22.06 26.24
C ASP A 368 -19.12 21.72 24.76
N THR A 369 -18.26 22.20 23.85
CA THR A 369 -18.33 21.90 22.41
C THR A 369 -18.31 20.40 22.11
N GLY A 370 -17.54 19.60 22.86
CA GLY A 370 -17.54 18.16 22.70
C GLY A 370 -18.85 17.51 23.17
N ARG A 371 -19.42 18.01 24.27
CA ARG A 371 -20.71 17.51 24.77
C ARG A 371 -21.84 17.80 23.79
N ASP A 372 -21.82 18.99 23.18
CA ASP A 372 -22.76 19.35 22.12
C ASP A 372 -22.63 18.40 20.91
N LEU A 373 -21.42 17.95 20.55
CA LEU A 373 -21.19 16.97 19.49
C LEU A 373 -21.76 15.59 19.85
N LEU A 374 -21.58 15.14 21.09
CA LEU A 374 -22.16 13.88 21.60
C LEU A 374 -23.69 13.94 21.64
N ASP A 375 -24.25 15.07 22.08
CA ASP A 375 -25.69 15.29 22.12
C ASP A 375 -26.29 15.32 20.70
N ALA A 376 -25.52 15.79 19.70
CA ALA A 376 -25.84 15.73 18.27
C ALA A 376 -25.71 14.31 17.65
N GLY A 377 -25.37 13.29 18.44
CA GLY A 377 -25.29 11.90 17.99
C GLY A 377 -23.99 11.50 17.29
N ILE A 378 -22.94 12.32 17.37
CA ILE A 378 -21.63 12.02 16.79
C ILE A 378 -20.90 10.96 17.64
N VAL A 379 -20.31 9.98 16.96
CA VAL A 379 -19.62 8.84 17.59
C VAL A 379 -18.13 9.14 17.73
N GLU A 380 -17.57 9.00 18.93
CA GLU A 380 -16.12 9.10 19.14
C GLU A 380 -15.41 7.83 18.65
N ALA A 381 -14.37 7.98 17.83
CA ALA A 381 -13.49 6.87 17.42
C ALA A 381 -12.23 6.72 18.29
N GLY A 382 -12.21 7.30 19.50
CA GLY A 382 -11.11 7.16 20.44
C GLY A 382 -9.75 7.57 19.84
N ASP A 383 -8.81 6.63 19.80
CA ASP A 383 -7.46 6.79 19.24
C ASP A 383 -7.28 6.11 17.86
N THR A 384 -8.39 5.75 17.20
CA THR A 384 -8.34 5.21 15.83
C THR A 384 -7.91 6.29 14.84
N LEU A 385 -6.98 5.92 13.95
CA LEU A 385 -6.48 6.81 12.90
C LEU A 385 -7.61 7.26 11.96
N PRO A 386 -7.62 8.51 11.45
CA PRO A 386 -8.68 9.00 10.56
C PRO A 386 -8.90 8.13 9.31
N GLY A 387 -7.81 7.68 8.68
CA GLY A 387 -7.88 6.79 7.52
C GLY A 387 -8.41 5.40 7.87
N THR A 388 -7.98 4.82 8.99
CA THR A 388 -8.50 3.54 9.50
C THR A 388 -9.98 3.65 9.87
N ALA A 389 -10.40 4.76 10.48
CA ALA A 389 -11.79 5.00 10.84
C ALA A 389 -12.69 5.09 9.60
N LYS A 390 -12.23 5.70 8.51
CA LYS A 390 -12.96 5.69 7.22
C LYS A 390 -13.21 4.26 6.76
N VAL A 391 -12.16 3.44 6.70
CA VAL A 391 -12.25 2.05 6.25
C VAL A 391 -13.13 1.22 7.19
N LYS A 392 -12.97 1.38 8.51
CA LYS A 392 -13.79 0.72 9.52
C LYS A 392 -15.26 1.08 9.38
N LEU A 393 -15.59 2.33 9.11
CA LEU A 393 -16.97 2.78 8.95
C LEU A 393 -17.61 2.18 7.68
N MET A 394 -16.87 2.15 6.57
CA MET A 394 -17.32 1.46 5.34
C MET A 394 -17.67 0.00 5.62
N TRP A 395 -16.83 -0.70 6.38
CA TRP A 395 -17.05 -2.09 6.76
C TRP A 395 -18.19 -2.26 7.77
N ALA A 396 -18.25 -1.42 8.80
CA ALA A 396 -19.24 -1.50 9.87
C ALA A 396 -20.66 -1.26 9.34
N LEU A 397 -20.85 -0.34 8.40
CA LEU A 397 -22.15 -0.10 7.76
C LEU A 397 -22.67 -1.32 6.98
N ALA A 398 -21.77 -2.12 6.40
CA ALA A 398 -22.13 -3.34 5.66
C ALA A 398 -22.32 -4.56 6.58
N ASN A 399 -21.48 -4.71 7.60
CA ASN A 399 -21.31 -5.97 8.31
C ASN A 399 -21.75 -5.95 9.78
N ALA A 400 -21.90 -4.77 10.40
CA ALA A 400 -22.29 -4.64 11.79
C ALA A 400 -23.78 -4.31 11.96
N ALA A 401 -24.42 -4.90 12.96
CA ALA A 401 -25.81 -4.57 13.30
C ALA A 401 -25.99 -3.17 13.90
N GLY A 402 -24.90 -2.58 14.41
CA GLY A 402 -24.84 -1.24 14.98
C GLY A 402 -23.51 -0.58 14.61
N PRO A 403 -23.44 0.17 13.51
CA PRO A 403 -22.19 0.77 13.05
C PRO A 403 -21.62 1.74 14.08
N GLU A 404 -22.45 2.47 14.82
CA GLU A 404 -22.02 3.37 15.89
C GLU A 404 -21.29 2.63 17.02
N ASP A 405 -21.82 1.49 17.46
CA ASP A 405 -21.18 0.63 18.48
C ASP A 405 -19.86 0.05 17.96
N ALA A 406 -19.87 -0.45 16.72
CA ALA A 406 -18.69 -1.00 16.09
C ALA A 406 -17.56 0.04 16.04
N MET A 407 -17.88 1.30 15.70
CA MET A 407 -16.89 2.38 15.65
C MET A 407 -16.29 2.71 17.01
N GLY A 408 -17.06 2.60 18.10
CA GLY A 408 -16.62 2.91 19.47
C GLY A 408 -15.83 1.82 20.20
N ARG A 409 -15.63 0.64 19.61
CA ARG A 409 -14.90 -0.49 20.23
C ARG A 409 -13.81 -1.06 19.34
N ASP A 410 -12.84 -1.73 19.95
CA ASP A 410 -11.76 -2.41 19.23
C ASP A 410 -12.29 -3.65 18.47
N LEU A 411 -11.93 -3.77 17.19
CA LEU A 411 -12.27 -4.94 16.35
C LEU A 411 -11.02 -5.69 15.89
N ALA A 412 -9.97 -4.94 15.52
CA ALA A 412 -8.74 -5.46 14.93
C ALA A 412 -7.51 -4.67 15.43
N GLY A 413 -7.51 -4.26 16.70
CA GLY A 413 -6.42 -3.54 17.35
C GLY A 413 -6.28 -2.07 16.97
N GLU A 414 -7.28 -1.49 16.32
CA GLU A 414 -7.32 -0.09 15.89
C GLU A 414 -7.65 0.90 17.01
N LEU A 415 -8.18 0.41 18.13
CA LEU A 415 -8.65 1.24 19.25
C LEU A 415 -8.13 0.68 20.58
N THR A 416 -7.63 1.53 21.47
CA THR A 416 -7.29 1.14 22.84
C THR A 416 -8.46 1.44 23.79
N GLU A 417 -8.55 0.76 24.93
CA GLU A 417 -9.55 1.12 25.95
C GLU A 417 -9.17 2.41 26.69
N GLU A 418 -7.86 2.63 26.91
CA GLU A 418 -7.32 3.77 27.63
C GLU A 418 -6.01 4.27 27.00
N SER A 419 -5.72 5.56 27.15
CA SER A 419 -4.43 6.12 26.74
C SER A 419 -3.34 5.72 27.74
N THR A 420 -2.39 4.91 27.29
CA THR A 420 -1.23 4.51 28.10
C THR A 420 0.00 5.37 27.74
N PRO A 421 0.87 5.71 28.71
CA PRO A 421 2.17 6.27 28.39
C PRO A 421 2.97 5.26 27.56
N TRP A 422 3.75 5.75 26.60
CA TRP A 422 4.81 4.98 25.96
C TRP A 422 5.77 4.50 27.05
N VAL A 423 5.77 3.19 27.35
CA VAL A 423 6.68 2.57 28.34
C VAL A 423 7.94 2.11 27.63
#